data_AF-A0AAW5E5H1-F1
#
_entry.id   AF-A0AAW5E5H1-F1
#
_cell.length_a   1.000
_cell.length_b   1.000
_cell.length_c   1.000
_cell.angle_alpha   90.00
_cell.angle_beta   90.00
_cell.angle_gamma   90.00
#
_symmetry.space_group_name_H-M   'P 1'
#
loop_
_entity.id
_entity.type
_entity.pdbx_description
1 polymer ?
#
loop_
_entity_poly.entity_id
_entity_poly.type
_entity_poly.pdbx_seq_one_letter_code
_entity_poly.pdbx_strand_id
1 'polypeptide(L)'
;MENYFIYDERLGISLPNLEKEWEEYQEETQHRILLYWEKIRGHIPDRIAEIEVIINKKQDELGNEMNFIRSCELNSEISEHASIINDLWLWYRMNQGVSEKVHS
;
A
#
# COMPACT_ATOMS: atom_id res chain seq x y z
N MET A 1 0.17 14.33 -13.73
CA MET A 1 0.00 13.90 -12.33
C MET A 1 1.02 12.84 -11.96
N GLU A 2 1.48 12.03 -12.92
CA GLU A 2 2.58 11.06 -12.78
C GLU A 2 3.87 11.65 -12.17
N ASN A 3 4.15 12.94 -12.34
CA ASN A 3 5.36 13.56 -11.77
C ASN A 3 5.35 13.73 -10.23
N TYR A 4 4.23 13.50 -9.55
CA TYR A 4 4.11 13.64 -8.09
C TYR A 4 3.85 12.33 -7.38
N PHE A 5 3.76 11.22 -8.13
CA PHE A 5 3.43 9.91 -7.60
C PHE A 5 4.23 8.84 -8.31
N ILE A 6 4.75 7.88 -7.57
CA ILE A 6 5.42 6.71 -8.11
C ILE A 6 4.61 5.46 -7.77
N TYR A 7 4.48 4.54 -8.71
CA TYR A 7 3.80 3.28 -8.46
C TYR A 7 4.69 2.37 -7.60
N ASP A 8 4.16 1.94 -6.45
CA ASP A 8 4.79 0.96 -5.59
C ASP A 8 4.27 -0.42 -5.97
N GLU A 9 5.11 -1.22 -6.64
CA GLU A 9 4.77 -2.57 -7.11
C GLU A 9 4.38 -3.51 -5.97
N ARG A 10 4.97 -3.33 -4.78
CA ARG A 10 4.70 -4.18 -3.62
C ARG A 10 3.31 -3.90 -3.06
N LEU A 11 2.94 -2.62 -2.93
CA LEU A 11 1.62 -2.24 -2.42
C LEU A 11 0.53 -2.33 -3.50
N GLY A 12 0.90 -2.19 -4.76
CA GLY A 12 -0.01 -2.14 -5.90
C GLY A 12 -0.76 -0.80 -6.01
N ILE A 13 -0.19 0.29 -5.51
CA ILE A 13 -0.78 1.64 -5.54
C ILE A 13 0.28 2.70 -5.85
N SER A 14 -0.14 3.85 -6.37
CA SER A 14 0.75 5.00 -6.53
C SER A 14 0.91 5.76 -5.22
N LEU A 15 2.13 5.91 -4.73
CA LEU A 15 2.46 6.67 -3.53
C LEU A 15 2.92 8.09 -3.90
N PRO A 16 2.66 9.10 -3.07
CA PRO A 16 3.21 10.43 -3.30
C PRO A 16 4.74 10.41 -3.30
N ASN A 17 5.34 11.09 -4.26
CA ASN A 17 6.78 11.27 -4.40
C ASN A 17 7.03 12.71 -4.85
N LEU A 18 7.14 13.61 -3.88
CA LEU A 18 7.29 15.05 -4.13
C LEU A 18 8.78 15.41 -4.20
N GLU A 19 9.17 16.15 -5.24
CA GLU A 19 10.55 16.63 -5.42
C GLU A 19 10.88 17.87 -4.57
N LYS A 20 9.87 18.49 -3.97
CA LYS A 20 9.94 19.75 -3.22
C LYS A 20 9.11 19.66 -1.96
N GLU A 21 9.34 20.58 -1.03
CA GLU A 21 8.52 20.69 0.17
C GLU A 21 7.07 21.05 -0.20
N TRP A 22 6.12 20.61 0.64
CA TRP A 22 4.70 20.76 0.37
C TRP A 22 4.33 22.23 0.12
N GLU A 23 4.85 23.13 0.95
CA GLU A 23 4.62 24.58 0.92
C GLU A 23 5.23 25.28 -0.29
N GLU A 24 6.16 24.63 -1.01
CA GLU A 24 6.75 25.19 -2.23
C GLU A 24 5.86 24.99 -3.47
N TYR A 25 4.84 24.13 -3.37
CA TYR A 25 3.84 23.98 -4.42
C TYR A 25 2.78 25.08 -4.33
N GLN A 26 2.34 25.57 -5.49
CA GLN A 26 1.18 26.46 -5.56
C GLN A 26 -0.06 25.76 -4.99
N GLU A 27 -0.95 26.52 -4.33
CA GLU A 27 -2.18 25.99 -3.72
C GLU A 27 -3.02 25.15 -4.71
N GLU A 28 -3.12 25.57 -5.98
CA GLU A 28 -3.83 24.80 -7.00
C GLU A 28 -3.19 23.42 -7.24
N THR A 29 -1.86 23.35 -7.21
CA THR A 29 -1.11 22.09 -7.37
C THR A 29 -1.26 21.21 -6.13
N GLN A 30 -1.17 21.79 -4.93
CA GLN A 30 -1.45 21.10 -3.67
C GLN A 30 -2.84 20.47 -3.69
N HIS A 31 -3.89 21.22 -4.03
CA HIS A 31 -5.26 20.71 -4.13
C HIS A 31 -5.38 19.57 -5.14
N ARG A 32 -4.72 19.67 -6.29
CA ARG A 32 -4.71 18.61 -7.31
C ARG A 32 -4.00 17.34 -6.82
N ILE A 33 -2.88 17.48 -6.12
CA ILE A 33 -2.15 16.35 -5.52
C ILE A 33 -3.03 15.67 -4.47
N LEU A 34 -3.63 16.45 -3.55
CA LEU A 34 -4.54 15.91 -2.53
C LEU A 34 -5.73 15.19 -3.16
N LEU A 35 -6.41 15.80 -4.13
CA LEU A 35 -7.56 15.18 -4.79
C LEU A 35 -7.19 13.85 -5.47
N TYR A 36 -6.01 13.77 -6.09
CA TYR A 36 -5.55 12.53 -6.70
C TYR A 36 -5.17 11.47 -5.64
N TRP A 37 -4.53 11.90 -4.56
CA TRP A 37 -4.20 11.01 -3.45
C TRP A 37 -5.46 10.42 -2.80
N GLU A 38 -6.50 11.21 -2.59
CA GLU A 38 -7.77 10.70 -2.06
C GLU A 38 -8.39 9.63 -2.95
N LYS A 39 -8.31 9.80 -4.28
CA LYS A 39 -8.78 8.77 -5.21
C LYS A 39 -8.00 7.47 -5.03
N ILE A 40 -6.66 7.54 -4.92
CA ILE A 40 -5.84 6.34 -4.69
C ILE A 40 -6.19 5.70 -3.35
N ARG A 41 -6.29 6.49 -2.28
CA ARG A 41 -6.66 5.99 -0.95
C ARG A 41 -8.02 5.32 -0.91
N GLY A 42 -8.98 5.82 -1.69
CA GLY A 42 -10.30 5.20 -1.83
C GLY A 42 -10.25 3.76 -2.34
N HIS A 43 -9.20 3.35 -3.06
CA HIS A 43 -9.02 1.99 -3.56
C HIS A 43 -8.20 1.08 -2.63
N ILE A 44 -7.60 1.63 -1.56
CA ILE A 44 -6.80 0.82 -0.62
C ILE A 44 -7.64 -0.29 0.04
N PRO A 45 -8.88 -0.06 0.50
CA PRO A 45 -9.70 -1.14 1.06
C PRO A 45 -9.94 -2.29 0.09
N ASP A 46 -10.18 -1.99 -1.19
CA ASP A 46 -10.36 -3.02 -2.23
C ASP A 46 -9.08 -3.82 -2.41
N ARG A 47 -7.92 -3.15 -2.46
CA ARG A 47 -6.62 -3.80 -2.56
C ARG A 47 -6.31 -4.71 -1.37
N ILE A 48 -6.69 -4.29 -0.15
CA ILE A 48 -6.56 -5.12 1.06
C ILE A 48 -7.42 -6.38 0.92
N ALA A 49 -8.68 -6.26 0.50
CA ALA A 49 -9.57 -7.39 0.31
C ALA A 49 -9.04 -8.40 -0.73
N GLU A 50 -8.44 -7.93 -1.82
CA GLU A 50 -7.77 -8.80 -2.80
C GLU A 50 -6.62 -9.61 -2.17
N ILE A 51 -5.81 -8.99 -1.33
CA ILE A 51 -4.69 -9.64 -0.65
C ILE A 51 -5.19 -10.64 0.41
N GLU A 52 -6.26 -10.30 1.14
CA GLU A 52 -6.92 -11.21 2.09
C GLU A 52 -7.41 -12.50 1.40
N VAL A 53 -7.95 -12.40 0.18
CA VAL A 53 -8.32 -13.58 -0.63
C VAL A 53 -7.10 -14.45 -0.94
N ILE A 54 -5.93 -13.84 -1.22
CA ILE A 54 -4.69 -14.59 -1.47
C ILE A 54 -4.20 -15.27 -0.18
N ILE A 55 -4.21 -14.56 0.96
CA ILE A 55 -3.84 -15.11 2.26
C ILE A 55 -4.71 -16.31 2.60
N ASN A 56 -6.03 -16.20 2.47
CA ASN A 56 -6.96 -17.28 2.80
C ASN A 56 -6.66 -18.54 1.97
N LYS A 57 -6.41 -18.40 0.66
CA LYS A 57 -6.03 -19.54 -0.20
C LYS A 57 -4.73 -20.21 0.25
N LYS A 58 -3.72 -19.41 0.63
CA LYS A 58 -2.43 -19.93 1.11
C LYS A 58 -2.56 -20.60 2.48
N GLN A 59 -3.43 -20.08 3.34
CA GLN A 59 -3.74 -20.69 4.64
C GLN A 59 -4.45 -22.04 4.47
N ASP A 60 -5.38 -22.14 3.51
CA ASP A 60 -6.03 -23.41 3.15
C ASP A 60 -5.02 -24.43 2.60
N GLU A 61 -4.07 -23.99 1.75
CA GLU A 61 -2.97 -24.84 1.26
C GLU A 61 -2.08 -25.31 2.41
N LEU A 62 -1.66 -24.39 3.28
CA LEU A 62 -0.83 -24.67 4.45
C LEU A 62 -1.49 -25.67 5.40
N GLY A 63 -2.80 -25.57 5.60
CA GLY A 63 -3.56 -26.47 6.49
C GLY A 63 -3.56 -27.93 6.02
N ASN A 64 -3.30 -28.19 4.74
CA ASN A 64 -3.24 -29.53 4.15
C ASN A 64 -1.81 -29.97 3.80
N GLU A 65 -0.81 -29.11 4.02
CA GLU A 65 0.58 -29.38 3.61
C GLU A 65 1.33 -30.23 4.65
N MET A 66 1.98 -31.30 4.18
CA MET A 66 2.77 -32.22 5.02
C MET A 66 4.28 -32.03 4.85
N ASN A 67 4.71 -31.35 3.78
CA ASN A 67 6.10 -31.03 3.53
C ASN A 67 6.52 -29.80 4.33
N PHE A 68 7.38 -30.00 5.33
CA PHE A 68 7.88 -28.93 6.19
C PHE A 68 8.47 -27.74 5.43
N ILE A 69 9.25 -27.97 4.37
CA ILE A 69 9.85 -26.88 3.59
C ILE A 69 8.76 -26.05 2.92
N ARG A 70 7.77 -26.72 2.31
CA ARG A 70 6.64 -26.03 1.69
C ARG A 70 5.78 -25.28 2.69
N SER A 71 5.58 -25.84 3.89
CA SER A 71 4.90 -25.14 4.99
C SER A 71 5.64 -23.87 5.42
N CYS A 72 6.98 -23.89 5.46
CA CYS A 72 7.78 -22.71 5.75
C CYS A 72 7.64 -21.65 4.66
N GLU A 73 7.71 -22.03 3.39
CA GLU A 73 7.52 -21.13 2.24
C GLU A 73 6.15 -20.45 2.30
N LEU A 74 5.07 -21.24 2.49
CA LEU A 74 3.71 -20.73 2.59
C LEU A 74 3.54 -19.74 3.76
N ASN A 75 4.14 -20.03 4.92
CA ASN A 75 4.13 -19.12 6.06
C ASN A 75 4.86 -17.81 5.74
N SER A 76 6.04 -17.86 5.12
CA SER A 76 6.76 -16.67 4.68
C SER A 76 5.96 -15.85 3.68
N GLU A 77 5.32 -16.49 2.72
CA GLU A 77 4.45 -15.83 1.76
C GLU A 77 3.26 -15.15 2.47
N ILE A 78 2.55 -15.85 3.36
CA ILE A 78 1.44 -15.28 4.13
C ILE A 78 1.90 -14.06 4.95
N SER A 79 3.06 -14.16 5.62
CA SER A 79 3.64 -13.07 6.39
C SER A 79 3.96 -11.84 5.52
N GLU A 80 4.46 -12.05 4.30
CA GLU A 80 4.72 -10.94 3.37
C GLU A 80 3.43 -10.24 2.96
N HIS A 81 2.39 -11.00 2.59
CA HIS A 81 1.08 -10.43 2.25
C HIS A 81 0.46 -9.66 3.43
N ALA A 82 0.58 -10.18 4.66
CA ALA A 82 0.12 -9.49 5.86
C ALA A 82 0.91 -8.19 6.13
N SER A 83 2.22 -8.17 5.83
CA SER A 83 3.04 -6.97 5.90
C SER A 83 2.56 -5.90 4.91
N ILE A 84 2.21 -6.29 3.68
CA ILE A 84 1.63 -5.39 2.67
C ILE A 84 0.29 -4.81 3.16
N ILE A 85 -0.60 -5.63 3.71
CA ILE A 85 -1.87 -5.16 4.30
C ILE A 85 -1.63 -4.12 5.40
N ASN A 86 -0.66 -4.37 6.28
CA ASN A 86 -0.33 -3.44 7.35
C ASN A 86 0.13 -2.07 6.79
N ASP A 87 1.00 -2.09 5.78
CA ASP A 87 1.51 -0.87 5.16
C ASP A 87 0.41 -0.10 4.42
N LEU A 88 -0.48 -0.81 3.73
CA LEU A 88 -1.69 -0.23 3.12
C LEU A 88 -2.58 0.45 4.16
N TRP A 89 -2.80 -0.18 5.32
CA TRP A 89 -3.54 0.44 6.41
C TRP A 89 -2.86 1.67 7.00
N LEU A 90 -1.52 1.69 7.08
CA LEU A 90 -0.78 2.89 7.49
C LEU A 90 -1.05 4.04 6.52
N TRP A 91 -1.00 3.79 5.21
CA TRP A 91 -1.29 4.80 4.18
C TRP A 91 -2.75 5.26 4.18
N TYR A 92 -3.69 4.34 4.37
CA TYR A 92 -5.12 4.67 4.44
C TYR A 92 -5.46 5.56 5.64
N ARG A 93 -4.86 5.30 6.81
CA ARG A 93 -5.13 6.03 8.05
C ARG A 93 -4.38 7.35 8.21
N MET A 94 -3.46 7.68 7.31
CA MET A 94 -2.74 8.96 7.37
C MET A 94 -3.70 10.12 7.11
N ASN A 95 -4.32 10.63 8.17
CA ASN A 95 -5.39 11.62 8.11
C ASN A 95 -4.90 13.03 7.72
N GLN A 96 -3.59 13.27 7.76
CA GLN A 96 -2.97 14.55 7.44
C GLN A 96 -2.26 14.40 6.11
N GLY A 97 -2.33 15.43 5.26
CA GLY A 97 -1.93 15.36 3.85
C GLY A 97 -0.54 14.79 3.61
N VAL A 98 -0.24 14.54 2.33
CA VAL A 98 1.03 14.00 1.79
C VAL A 98 2.32 14.50 2.49
N SER A 99 2.28 15.70 3.08
CA SER A 99 3.34 16.35 3.87
C SER A 99 4.01 15.48 4.96
N GLU A 100 3.31 14.62 5.71
CA GLU A 100 3.93 13.96 6.89
C GLU A 100 4.98 12.87 6.56
N LYS A 101 4.98 12.28 5.35
CA LYS A 101 5.95 11.22 4.97
C LYS A 101 7.08 11.66 4.05
N VAL A 102 7.05 12.87 3.49
CA VAL A 102 8.13 13.36 2.62
C VAL A 102 9.40 13.70 3.43
N HIS A 103 9.29 13.76 4.76
CA HIS A 103 10.40 14.05 5.68
C HIS A 103 11.17 12.83 6.23
N SER A 104 11.17 11.65 5.57
CA SER A 104 11.91 10.47 6.07
C SER A 104 12.71 9.75 5.00
#